data_AF-A0A932MBB8-F1
#
_entry.id   AF-A0A932MBB8-F1
#
_cell.length_a   1.000
_cell.length_b   1.000
_cell.length_c   1.000
_cell.angle_alpha   90.00
_cell.angle_beta   90.00
_cell.angle_gamma   90.00
#
_symmetry.space_group_name_H-M   'P 1'
#
loop_
_entity.id
_entity.type
_entity.pdbx_description
1 polymer ?
#
loop_
_entity_poly.entity_id
_entity_poly.type
_entity_poly.pdbx_seq_one_letter_code
_entity_poly.pdbx_strand_id
1 'polypeptide(L)'
;MKARRGVILACGGFEADHAMQRQYWQFNPVLSAVSRGNTGDGIRMAMEAGADLWHMWHFHGSYGFRHPDPAYPVGLRMKRLPDWTPGSKPPETKMSWILLGKDGRRFMNECPPYVQDTGHRPLDFFDPVTQGF
;
A
#
# COMPACT_ATOMS: atom_id res chain seq x y z
N MET A 1 31.87 -3.40 -11.98
CA MET A 1 31.90 -4.62 -11.14
C MET A 1 31.50 -5.83 -11.99
N LYS A 2 31.98 -7.05 -11.69
CA LYS A 2 31.58 -8.29 -12.41
C LYS A 2 31.08 -9.33 -11.42
N ALA A 3 29.84 -9.79 -11.58
CA ALA A 3 29.30 -10.92 -10.84
C ALA A 3 29.76 -12.24 -11.48
N ARG A 4 30.30 -13.18 -10.69
CA ARG A 4 30.79 -14.48 -11.20
C ARG A 4 29.72 -15.55 -11.35
N ARG A 5 28.54 -15.35 -10.74
CA ARG A 5 27.46 -16.35 -10.69
C ARG A 5 26.13 -15.75 -11.12
N GLY A 6 25.69 -14.70 -10.43
CA GLY A 6 24.43 -14.02 -10.73
C GLY A 6 24.26 -12.77 -9.89
N VAL A 7 23.14 -12.09 -10.12
CA VAL A 7 22.71 -10.90 -9.39
C VAL A 7 21.33 -11.18 -8.82
N ILE A 8 21.11 -10.79 -7.56
CA ILE A 8 19.81 -10.92 -6.90
C ILE A 8 19.19 -9.52 -6.83
N LEU A 9 18.00 -9.35 -7.40
CA LEU A 9 17.22 -8.14 -7.29
C LEU A 9 16.28 -8.27 -6.07
N ALA A 10 16.57 -7.50 -5.02
CA ALA A 10 15.78 -7.44 -3.79
C ALA A 10 15.54 -5.96 -3.40
N CYS A 11 15.28 -5.13 -4.41
CA CYS A 11 15.28 -3.67 -4.31
C CYS A 11 13.98 -3.08 -3.74
N GLY A 12 12.96 -3.91 -3.46
CA GLY A 12 11.63 -3.44 -3.08
C GLY A 12 10.72 -3.19 -4.29
N GLY A 13 9.66 -2.41 -4.07
CA GLY A 13 8.62 -2.14 -5.05
C GLY A 13 8.76 -0.80 -5.76
N PHE A 14 7.64 -0.29 -6.25
CA PHE A 14 7.50 1.01 -6.90
C PHE A 14 6.54 1.95 -6.16
N GLU A 15 6.27 1.70 -4.88
CA GLU A 15 5.29 2.46 -4.11
C GLU A 15 5.64 3.94 -3.93
N ALA A 16 6.86 4.37 -4.27
CA ALA A 16 7.26 5.78 -4.30
C ALA A 16 7.33 6.37 -5.72
N ASP A 17 7.01 5.60 -6.77
CA ASP A 17 7.02 6.06 -8.16
C ASP A 17 5.62 6.34 -8.70
N HIS A 18 5.22 7.61 -8.67
CA HIS A 18 3.89 8.02 -9.10
C HIS A 18 3.57 7.73 -10.58
N ALA A 19 4.57 7.60 -11.46
CA ALA A 19 4.32 7.26 -12.86
C ALA A 19 3.95 5.78 -12.98
N MET A 20 4.69 4.89 -12.31
CA MET A 20 4.36 3.46 -12.26
C MET A 20 3.05 3.21 -11.51
N GLN A 21 2.77 3.95 -10.43
CA GLN A 21 1.46 3.88 -9.76
C GLN A 21 0.32 4.20 -10.72
N ARG A 22 0.40 5.31 -11.48
CA ARG A 22 -0.63 5.67 -12.46
C ARG A 22 -0.77 4.67 -13.59
N GLN A 23 0.34 4.04 -13.99
CA GLN A 23 0.34 3.06 -15.06
C GLN A 23 -0.28 1.73 -14.64
N TYR A 24 0.04 1.25 -13.44
CA TYR A 24 -0.30 -0.11 -13.03
C TYR A 24 -1.45 -0.18 -12.01
N TRP A 25 -1.58 0.76 -11.09
CA TRP A 25 -2.61 0.72 -10.04
C TRP A 25 -3.93 1.31 -10.51
N GLN A 26 -5.01 0.63 -10.12
CA GLN A 26 -6.39 1.04 -10.43
C GLN A 26 -6.83 2.25 -9.59
N PHE A 27 -6.28 2.37 -8.38
CA PHE A 27 -6.62 3.43 -7.43
C PHE A 27 -5.42 4.36 -7.23
N ASN A 28 -5.69 5.67 -7.20
CA ASN A 28 -4.75 6.74 -6.90
C ASN A 28 -5.49 7.91 -6.24
N PRO A 29 -4.84 8.70 -5.36
CA PRO A 29 -3.44 8.59 -4.97
C PRO A 29 -3.20 7.59 -3.84
N VAL A 30 -2.06 6.90 -3.91
CA VAL A 30 -1.57 6.02 -2.84
C VAL A 30 -0.26 6.59 -2.29
N LEU A 31 -0.19 6.73 -0.97
CA LEU A 31 1.02 7.21 -0.30
C LEU A 31 1.87 6.02 0.14
N SER A 32 3.19 6.07 -0.11
CA SER A 32 4.12 5.13 0.48
C SER A 32 4.07 5.25 2.00
N ALA A 33 3.96 4.11 2.69
CA ALA A 33 3.89 4.04 4.15
C ALA A 33 5.26 3.78 4.80
N VAL A 34 6.28 3.41 4.03
CA VAL A 34 7.54 2.87 4.57
C VAL A 34 8.77 3.58 4.01
N SER A 35 8.88 3.68 2.69
CA SER A 35 10.11 4.15 2.03
C SER A 35 9.80 5.04 0.83
N ARG A 36 10.57 6.11 0.68
CA ARG A 36 10.61 6.92 -0.54
C ARG A 36 11.63 6.40 -1.58
N GLY A 37 12.45 5.41 -1.20
CA GLY A 37 13.50 4.86 -2.05
C GLY A 37 13.02 3.80 -3.03
N ASN A 38 11.84 3.22 -2.80
CA ASN A 38 11.30 2.15 -3.62
C ASN A 38 10.59 2.73 -4.84
N THR A 39 11.38 3.03 -5.87
CA THR A 39 10.94 3.70 -7.09
C THR A 39 10.84 2.75 -8.29
N GLY A 40 10.91 1.44 -8.09
CA GLY A 40 10.78 0.44 -9.15
C GLY A 40 12.00 0.31 -10.06
N ASP A 41 13.17 0.77 -9.62
CA ASP A 41 14.46 0.61 -10.31
C ASP A 41 14.77 -0.87 -10.59
N GLY A 42 14.63 -1.74 -9.58
CA GLY A 42 14.81 -3.18 -9.72
C GLY A 42 13.87 -3.81 -10.74
N ILE A 43 12.62 -3.33 -10.80
CA ILE A 43 11.61 -3.82 -11.73
C ILE A 43 11.99 -3.44 -13.17
N ARG A 44 12.42 -2.20 -13.40
CA ARG A 44 12.88 -1.76 -14.72
C ARG A 44 14.12 -2.52 -15.19
N MET A 45 15.08 -2.76 -14.29
CA MET A 45 16.25 -3.58 -14.61
C MET A 45 15.84 -5.01 -15.01
N ALA A 46 14.85 -5.61 -14.34
CA ALA A 46 14.34 -6.92 -14.70
C ALA A 46 13.68 -6.93 -16.09
N MET A 47 12.85 -5.91 -16.40
CA MET A 47 12.24 -5.75 -17.72
C MET A 47 13.28 -5.59 -18.83
N GLU A 48 14.33 -4.78 -18.59
CA GLU A 48 15.43 -4.58 -19.54
C GLU A 48 16.20 -5.88 -19.81
N ALA A 49 16.28 -6.76 -18.81
CA ALA A 49 16.83 -8.10 -18.95
C ALA A 49 15.86 -9.12 -19.61
N GLY A 50 14.67 -8.70 -20.04
CA GLY A 50 13.68 -9.52 -20.72
C GLY A 50 12.73 -10.30 -19.81
N ALA A 51 12.62 -9.94 -18.53
CA ALA A 51 11.65 -10.57 -17.62
C ALA A 51 10.22 -10.07 -17.89
N ASP A 52 9.27 -11.00 -17.88
CA ASP A 52 7.85 -10.68 -17.84
C ASP A 52 7.44 -10.18 -16.46
N LEU A 53 6.45 -9.29 -16.42
CA LEU A 53 5.85 -8.80 -15.19
C LEU A 53 4.47 -9.44 -14.96
N TRP A 54 4.14 -9.66 -13.69
CA TRP A 54 2.81 -10.12 -13.29
C TRP A 54 2.35 -9.40 -12.02
N HIS A 55 1.02 -9.29 -11.85
CA HIS A 55 0.36 -8.68 -10.69
C HIS A 55 0.77 -7.24 -10.34
N MET A 56 1.30 -6.46 -11.30
CA MET A 56 1.69 -5.07 -11.09
C MET A 56 0.55 -4.17 -10.60
N TRP A 57 -0.71 -4.55 -10.88
CA TRP A 57 -1.90 -3.83 -10.43
C TRP A 57 -2.15 -3.92 -8.92
N HIS A 58 -1.59 -4.93 -8.27
CA HIS A 58 -1.82 -5.20 -6.86
C HIS A 58 -0.71 -4.60 -6.00
N PHE A 59 -1.09 -4.09 -4.83
CA PHE A 59 -0.15 -3.70 -3.80
C PHE A 59 -0.71 -4.03 -2.42
N HIS A 60 0.20 -4.23 -1.47
CA HIS A 60 -0.12 -4.51 -0.09
C HIS A 60 -0.17 -3.20 0.70
N GLY A 61 -1.39 -2.67 0.92
CA GLY A 61 -1.64 -1.42 1.61
C GLY A 61 -2.77 -1.50 2.62
N SER A 62 -2.91 -0.46 3.44
CA SER A 62 -4.09 -0.28 4.31
C SER A 62 -4.65 1.11 4.09
N TYR A 63 -5.84 1.38 4.61
CA TYR A 63 -6.22 2.78 4.81
C TYR A 63 -5.27 3.42 5.82
N GLY A 64 -5.17 4.73 5.71
CA GLY A 64 -4.27 5.55 6.47
C GLY A 64 -4.58 7.01 6.26
N PHE A 65 -3.76 7.86 6.85
CA PHE A 65 -3.96 9.29 6.83
C PHE A 65 -2.78 9.99 6.18
N ARG A 66 -3.07 11.03 5.41
CA ARG A 66 -2.04 11.99 5.04
C ARG A 66 -1.71 12.83 6.27
N HIS A 67 -0.43 13.00 6.56
CA HIS A 67 -0.01 13.93 7.60
C HIS A 67 -0.32 15.38 7.17
N PRO A 68 -0.76 16.28 8.08
CA PRO A 68 -1.14 17.65 7.72
C PRO A 68 -0.01 18.47 7.10
N ASP A 69 1.23 18.25 7.55
CA ASP A 69 2.43 18.83 6.95
C ASP A 69 2.66 18.24 5.53
N PRO A 70 2.61 19.05 4.46
CA PRO A 70 2.87 18.60 3.11
C PRO A 70 4.30 18.08 2.89
N ALA A 71 5.26 18.49 3.73
CA ALA A 71 6.64 18.03 3.67
C ALA A 71 6.83 16.66 4.34
N TYR A 72 5.82 16.14 5.05
CA TYR A 72 5.92 14.85 5.70
C TYR A 72 6.03 13.73 4.64
N PRO A 73 7.04 12.85 4.75
CA PRO A 73 7.51 12.07 3.60
C PRO A 73 6.66 10.85 3.24
N VAL A 74 5.76 10.40 4.11
CA VAL A 74 5.03 9.12 3.99
C VAL A 74 3.60 9.22 4.48
N GLY A 75 2.75 8.28 4.08
CA GLY A 75 1.41 8.11 4.64
C GLY A 75 1.47 7.52 6.05
N LEU A 76 0.58 7.99 6.93
CA LEU A 76 0.40 7.43 8.27
C LEU A 76 -0.43 6.16 8.18
N ARG A 77 0.24 5.02 8.31
CA ARG A 77 -0.39 3.71 8.24
C ARG A 77 -1.02 3.34 9.58
N MET A 78 -2.29 2.93 9.54
CA MET A 78 -2.91 2.32 10.71
C MET A 78 -2.44 0.87 10.84
N LYS A 79 -1.97 0.51 12.04
CA LYS A 79 -1.56 -0.85 12.38
C LYS A 79 -2.45 -1.38 13.49
N ARG A 80 -2.99 -2.58 13.27
CA ARG A 80 -3.65 -3.34 14.33
C ARG A 80 -2.59 -3.72 15.38
N LEU A 81 -2.86 -3.52 16.66
CA LEU A 81 -1.98 -3.95 17.74
C LEU A 81 -2.74 -4.85 18.73
N PRO A 82 -2.20 -6.02 19.11
CA PRO A 82 -0.96 -6.62 18.60
C PRO A 82 -1.15 -7.11 17.16
N ASP A 83 -0.17 -6.85 16.29
CA ASP A 83 -0.24 -7.30 14.90
C ASP A 83 0.14 -8.79 14.75
N TRP A 84 0.01 -9.34 13.55
CA TRP A 84 0.48 -10.68 13.25
C TRP A 84 2.00 -10.78 13.53
N THR A 85 2.37 -11.76 14.34
CA THR A 85 3.75 -12.16 14.59
C THR A 85 3.90 -13.61 14.10
N PRO A 86 4.92 -13.93 13.28
CA PRO A 86 5.17 -15.30 12.86
C PRO A 86 5.25 -16.25 14.07
N GLY A 87 4.54 -17.38 14.01
CA GLY A 87 4.54 -18.39 15.07
C GLY A 87 3.58 -18.14 16.24
N SER A 88 2.87 -17.02 16.26
CA SER A 88 1.87 -16.71 17.29
C SER A 88 0.46 -16.71 16.71
N LYS A 89 -0.51 -17.24 17.47
CA LYS A 89 -1.93 -17.07 17.12
C LYS A 89 -2.24 -15.56 17.16
N PRO A 90 -2.80 -14.98 16.08
CA PRO A 90 -3.15 -13.57 16.09
C PRO A 90 -4.19 -13.33 17.21
N PRO A 91 -3.96 -12.35 18.09
CA PRO A 91 -4.93 -12.02 19.13
C PRO A 91 -6.21 -11.49 18.49
N GLU A 92 -7.34 -11.72 19.16
CA GLU A 92 -8.60 -11.09 18.79
C GLU A 92 -8.52 -9.60 19.12
N THR A 93 -8.28 -8.78 18.10
CA THR A 93 -8.22 -7.32 18.27
C THR A 93 -9.58 -6.71 18.00
N LYS A 94 -10.14 -6.03 18.99
CA LYS A 94 -11.32 -5.17 18.78
C LYS A 94 -10.88 -3.85 18.17
N MET A 95 -11.56 -3.42 17.11
CA MET A 95 -11.35 -2.09 16.55
C MET A 95 -11.83 -1.03 17.51
N SER A 96 -11.01 -0.02 17.74
CA SER A 96 -11.30 1.10 18.63
C SER A 96 -11.78 2.36 17.90
N TRP A 97 -11.91 2.31 16.58
CA TRP A 97 -12.41 3.40 15.76
C TRP A 97 -13.33 2.88 14.65
N ILE A 98 -14.15 3.81 14.14
CA ILE A 98 -15.01 3.61 12.97
C ILE A 98 -14.69 4.67 11.93
N LEU A 99 -14.94 4.35 10.66
CA LEU A 99 -14.84 5.30 9.56
C LEU A 99 -16.23 5.75 9.15
N LEU A 100 -16.42 7.06 9.07
CA LEU A 100 -17.65 7.69 8.61
C LEU A 100 -17.38 8.44 7.31
N GLY A 101 -18.34 8.40 6.38
CA GLY A 101 -18.37 9.29 5.23
C GLY A 101 -18.80 10.70 5.64
N LYS A 102 -18.80 11.63 4.69
CA LYS A 102 -19.23 13.02 4.91
C LYS A 102 -20.68 13.14 5.42
N ASP A 103 -21.52 12.14 5.14
CA ASP A 103 -22.91 12.05 5.61
C ASP A 103 -23.05 11.52 7.05
N GLY A 104 -21.94 11.21 7.72
CA GLY A 104 -21.92 10.66 9.07
C GLY A 104 -22.25 9.17 9.15
N ARG A 105 -22.27 8.43 8.02
CA ARG A 105 -22.57 7.00 7.99
C ARG A 105 -21.32 6.15 7.78
N ARG A 106 -21.33 4.95 8.37
CA ARG A 106 -20.29 3.94 8.11
C ARG A 106 -20.44 3.39 6.69
N PHE A 107 -19.30 3.18 6.03
CA PHE A 107 -19.28 2.71 4.64
C PHE A 107 -18.43 1.45 4.42
N MET A 108 -17.68 0.99 5.43
CA MET A 108 -16.88 -0.22 5.33
C MET A 108 -16.69 -0.91 6.69
N ASN A 109 -16.25 -2.17 6.65
CA ASN A 109 -15.69 -2.85 7.82
C ASN A 109 -14.23 -2.41 8.01
N GLU A 110 -13.92 -1.81 9.17
CA GLU A 110 -12.61 -1.25 9.50
C GLU A 110 -11.56 -2.31 9.88
N CYS A 111 -11.98 -3.56 10.13
CA CYS A 111 -11.10 -4.71 10.41
C CYS A 111 -11.53 -5.97 9.66
N PRO A 112 -11.28 -6.02 8.34
CA PRO A 112 -11.36 -7.26 7.60
C PRO A 112 -10.26 -8.24 8.06
N PRO A 113 -10.39 -9.55 7.75
CA PRO A 113 -9.39 -10.57 8.08
C PRO A 113 -7.97 -10.23 7.62
N TYR A 114 -7.85 -9.51 6.50
CA TYR A 114 -6.59 -8.97 5.97
C TYR A 114 -6.68 -7.46 5.82
N VAL A 115 -6.24 -6.72 6.84
CA VAL A 115 -6.25 -5.24 6.84
C VAL A 115 -5.30 -4.66 5.79
N GLN A 116 -4.37 -5.47 5.28
CA GLN A 116 -3.23 -5.03 4.47
C GLN A 116 -3.28 -5.41 2.97
N ASP A 117 -4.32 -6.11 2.49
CA ASP A 117 -4.55 -6.40 1.06
C ASP A 117 -5.59 -5.46 0.43
N THR A 118 -5.16 -4.39 -0.23
CA THR A 118 -6.04 -3.34 -0.77
C THR A 118 -6.00 -3.29 -2.28
N GLY A 119 -6.99 -3.93 -2.91
CA GLY A 119 -7.36 -3.67 -4.31
C GLY A 119 -8.80 -4.11 -4.61
N HIS A 120 -9.64 -4.23 -3.58
CA HIS A 120 -11.04 -4.64 -3.71
C HIS A 120 -11.85 -4.17 -2.49
N ARG A 121 -11.76 -2.88 -2.16
CA ARG A 121 -12.41 -2.34 -0.95
C ARG A 121 -13.33 -1.18 -1.31
N PRO A 122 -14.31 -0.84 -0.45
CA PRO A 122 -15.08 0.39 -0.61
C PRO A 122 -14.20 1.64 -0.80
N LEU A 123 -12.95 1.61 -0.33
CA LEU A 123 -11.98 2.68 -0.54
C LEU A 123 -11.56 2.90 -1.99
N ASP A 124 -11.68 1.91 -2.87
CA ASP A 124 -11.35 2.07 -4.28
C ASP A 124 -12.37 2.99 -4.98
N PHE A 125 -13.57 3.10 -4.42
CA PHE A 125 -14.65 3.95 -4.91
C PHE A 125 -14.87 5.20 -4.05
N PHE A 126 -14.20 5.30 -2.89
CA PHE A 126 -14.31 6.44 -2.00
C PHE A 126 -13.30 7.50 -2.40
N ASP A 127 -13.76 8.72 -2.65
CA ASP A 127 -12.90 9.87 -2.83
C ASP A 127 -12.43 10.41 -1.47
N PRO A 128 -11.14 10.25 -1.12
CA PRO A 128 -10.62 10.70 0.17
C PRO A 128 -10.55 12.23 0.31
N VAL A 129 -10.67 12.98 -0.79
CA VAL A 129 -10.65 14.45 -0.79
C VAL A 129 -12.03 15.01 -0.49
N THR A 130 -13.06 14.50 -1.17
CA THR A 130 -14.45 14.94 -0.93
C THR A 130 -15.14 14.17 0.20
N GLN A 131 -14.53 13.08 0.66
CA GLN A 131 -15.04 12.15 1.68
C GLN A 131 -16.39 11.53 1.31
N GLY A 132 -16.56 11.20 0.03
CA GLY A 132 -17.79 10.65 -0.56
C GLY A 132 -17.52 9.52 -1.55
N PHE A 133 -18.60 9.00 -2.13
CA PHE A 133 -18.59 8.03 -3.23
C PHE A 133 -19.11 8.68 -4.51
#